data_AF-A0A971NV01-F1
#
_entry.id   AF-A0A971NV01-F1
#
_cell.length_a   1.000
_cell.length_b   1.000
_cell.length_c   1.000
_cell.angle_alpha   90.00
_cell.angle_beta   90.00
_cell.angle_gamma   90.00
#
_symmetry.space_group_name_H-M   'P 1'
#
loop_
_entity.id
_entity.type
_entity.pdbx_description
1 polymer ?
#
loop_
_entity_poly.entity_id
_entity_poly.type
_entity_poly.pdbx_seq_one_letter_code
_entity_poly.pdbx_strand_id
1 'polypeptide(L)'
;MSADILLGLVGLILTLMVFSYIFGDNLFFRVALTILAAVSAGYTAAVLITKVIIPLLIHPLGATRGAALLWMVFPLLLAVLVGLMIFPRLSKLGKIPLSFLVGVFAALTIFGVVRGTLTPQLLAVINRFSPELLQNAGLPDWARIVWAVMVLLGVIAVLLAYQHYTHKRKADEAHASLLDGVGSIGQIFVGITLGATFVMIFSTALVALISRVVWIKDFLAGLL
;
A
#
# COMPACT_ATOMS: atom_id res chain seq x y z
N MET A 1 0.55 17.02 -33.51
CA MET A 1 1.97 17.21 -33.91
C MET A 1 2.70 18.23 -33.06
N SER A 2 2.35 19.52 -33.05
CA SER A 2 3.11 20.51 -32.25
C SER A 2 3.00 20.31 -30.73
N ALA A 3 1.80 19.99 -30.23
CA ALA A 3 1.58 19.74 -28.79
C ALA A 3 2.28 18.47 -28.29
N ASP A 4 2.30 17.41 -29.10
CA ASP A 4 2.93 16.13 -28.74
C ASP A 4 4.44 16.26 -28.60
N ILE A 5 5.07 17.03 -29.50
CA ILE A 5 6.51 17.33 -29.45
C ILE A 5 6.83 18.19 -28.21
N LEU A 6 6.00 19.19 -27.90
CA LEU A 6 6.21 20.05 -26.73
C LEU A 6 6.07 19.26 -25.43
N LEU A 7 5.05 18.40 -25.32
CA LEU A 7 4.90 17.49 -24.18
C LEU A 7 6.04 16.48 -24.08
N GLY A 8 6.51 15.96 -25.22
CA GLY A 8 7.69 15.09 -25.28
C GLY A 8 8.96 15.80 -24.79
N LEU A 9 9.18 17.06 -25.19
CA LEU A 9 10.31 17.86 -24.74
C LEU A 9 10.27 18.13 -23.23
N VAL A 10 9.08 18.47 -22.71
CA VAL A 10 8.88 18.64 -21.26
C VAL A 10 9.16 17.33 -20.52
N GLY A 11 8.66 16.20 -21.04
CA GLY A 11 8.92 14.87 -20.49
C GLY A 11 10.40 14.50 -20.51
N LEU A 12 11.13 14.85 -21.59
CA LEU A 12 12.56 14.63 -21.73
C LEU A 12 13.34 15.44 -20.68
N ILE A 13 13.05 16.74 -20.56
CA ILE A 13 13.71 17.62 -19.58
C ILE A 13 13.47 17.10 -18.16
N LEU A 14 12.22 16.79 -17.79
CA LEU A 14 11.90 16.26 -16.47
C LEU A 14 12.59 14.91 -16.18
N THR A 15 12.64 14.02 -17.17
CA THR A 15 13.32 12.72 -17.03
C THR A 15 14.82 12.91 -16.80
N LEU A 16 15.47 13.81 -17.54
CA LEU A 16 16.88 14.14 -17.34
C LEU A 16 17.15 14.80 -15.98
N MET A 17 16.26 15.69 -15.53
CA MET A 17 16.36 16.32 -14.21
C MET A 17 16.26 15.29 -13.08
N VAL A 18 15.41 14.27 -13.21
CA VAL A 18 15.32 13.17 -12.23
C VAL A 18 16.59 12.30 -12.28
N PHE A 19 17.09 11.97 -13.48
CA PHE A 19 18.33 11.19 -13.62
C PHE A 19 19.58 11.90 -13.11
N SER A 20 19.57 13.23 -13.05
CA SER A 20 20.67 14.03 -12.45
C SER A 20 20.99 13.60 -11.01
N TYR A 21 20.07 12.93 -10.31
CA TYR A 21 20.31 12.34 -8.99
C TYR A 21 21.47 11.33 -8.96
N ILE A 22 21.74 10.63 -10.06
CA ILE A 22 22.87 9.68 -10.16
C ILE A 22 24.21 10.39 -9.89
N PHE A 23 24.29 11.69 -10.20
CA PHE A 23 25.48 12.53 -9.99
C PHE A 23 25.44 13.31 -8.65
N GLY A 24 24.47 13.05 -7.77
CA GLY A 24 24.29 13.72 -6.47
C GLY A 24 23.07 14.64 -6.37
N ASP A 25 22.90 15.33 -5.23
CA ASP A 25 21.83 16.30 -5.02
C ASP A 25 22.11 17.61 -5.76
N ASN A 26 21.61 17.69 -6.99
CA ASN A 26 21.75 18.85 -7.87
C ASN A 26 20.47 19.71 -7.86
N LEU A 27 20.60 21.01 -8.18
CA LEU A 27 19.46 21.93 -8.27
C LEU A 27 18.36 21.39 -9.21
N PHE A 28 18.75 20.79 -10.34
CA PHE A 28 17.83 20.19 -11.31
C PHE A 28 16.98 19.08 -10.68
N PHE A 29 17.60 18.17 -9.92
CA PHE A 29 16.89 17.11 -9.22
C PHE A 29 15.90 17.68 -8.20
N ARG A 30 16.32 18.67 -7.40
CA ARG A 30 15.46 19.32 -6.40
C ARG A 30 14.24 20.02 -7.02
N VAL A 31 14.44 20.68 -8.17
CA VAL A 31 13.34 21.30 -8.91
C VAL A 31 12.37 20.24 -9.44
N ALA A 32 12.87 19.16 -10.05
CA ALA A 32 12.01 18.09 -10.53
C ALA A 32 11.20 17.45 -9.39
N LEU A 33 11.84 17.21 -8.24
CA LEU A 33 11.19 16.62 -7.06
C LEU A 33 10.12 17.55 -6.47
N THR A 34 10.38 18.86 -6.41
CA THR A 34 9.39 19.84 -5.92
C THR A 34 8.22 20.01 -6.88
N ILE A 35 8.45 20.01 -8.19
CA ILE A 35 7.38 19.97 -9.20
C ILE A 35 6.54 18.70 -9.03
N LEU A 36 7.19 17.53 -8.90
CA LEU A 36 6.51 16.26 -8.70
C LEU A 36 5.64 16.28 -7.43
N ALA A 37 6.17 16.81 -6.33
CA ALA A 37 5.45 16.95 -5.07
C ALA A 37 4.26 17.92 -5.21
N ALA A 38 4.45 19.08 -5.87
CA ALA A 38 3.41 20.06 -6.09
C ALA A 38 2.28 19.52 -6.98
N VAL A 39 2.61 18.83 -8.08
CA VAL A 39 1.63 18.19 -8.96
C VAL A 39 0.86 17.10 -8.22
N SER A 40 1.55 16.27 -7.43
CA SER A 40 0.92 15.22 -6.63
C SER A 40 -0.04 15.80 -5.58
N ALA A 41 0.38 16.85 -4.87
CA ALA A 41 -0.46 17.54 -3.89
C ALA A 41 -1.65 18.23 -4.56
N GLY A 42 -1.45 18.88 -5.71
CA GLY A 42 -2.50 19.56 -6.48
C GLY A 42 -3.53 18.58 -7.04
N TYR A 43 -3.09 17.47 -7.62
CA TYR A 43 -3.99 16.41 -8.09
C TYR A 43 -4.81 15.82 -6.93
N THR A 44 -4.15 15.52 -5.81
CA THR A 44 -4.82 15.01 -4.61
C THR A 44 -5.87 15.99 -4.09
N ALA A 45 -5.55 17.29 -4.05
CA ALA A 45 -6.48 18.33 -3.65
C ALA A 45 -7.68 18.42 -4.62
N ALA A 46 -7.43 18.38 -5.93
CA ALA A 46 -8.49 18.39 -6.94
C ALA A 46 -9.43 17.18 -6.81
N VAL A 47 -8.87 15.99 -6.60
CA VAL A 47 -9.64 14.76 -6.35
C VAL A 47 -10.45 14.88 -5.06
N LEU A 48 -9.86 15.35 -3.97
CA LEU A 48 -10.58 15.58 -2.71
C LEU A 48 -11.74 16.56 -2.89
N ILE A 49 -11.53 17.69 -3.56
CA ILE A 49 -12.58 18.68 -3.78
C ILE A 49 -13.71 18.08 -4.62
N THR A 50 -13.37 17.46 -5.75
CA THR A 50 -14.35 16.99 -6.75
C THR A 50 -15.04 15.68 -6.38
N LYS A 51 -14.34 14.78 -5.68
CA LYS A 51 -14.84 13.43 -5.36
C LYS A 51 -15.25 13.27 -3.90
N VAL A 52 -14.83 14.16 -3.01
CA VAL A 52 -15.16 14.08 -1.58
C VAL A 52 -15.96 15.30 -1.14
N ILE A 53 -15.38 16.51 -1.16
CA ILE A 53 -16.00 17.70 -0.56
C ILE A 53 -17.31 18.09 -1.26
N ILE A 54 -17.28 18.26 -2.58
CA ILE A 54 -18.49 18.64 -3.34
C ILE A 54 -19.61 17.60 -3.17
N PRO A 55 -19.39 16.30 -3.46
CA PRO A 55 -20.47 15.32 -3.42
C PRO A 55 -20.92 14.94 -2.00
N LEU A 56 -20.03 14.92 -1.00
CA LEU A 56 -20.37 14.45 0.35
C LEU A 56 -20.74 15.58 1.32
N LEU A 57 -20.34 16.82 1.05
CA LEU A 57 -20.68 17.97 1.89
C LEU A 57 -21.64 18.93 1.18
N ILE A 58 -21.28 19.42 -0.01
CA ILE A 58 -22.02 20.52 -0.66
C ILE A 58 -23.36 20.07 -1.27
N HIS A 59 -23.36 18.99 -2.05
CA HIS A 59 -24.58 18.45 -2.66
C HIS A 59 -25.67 18.11 -1.62
N PRO A 60 -25.39 17.38 -0.54
CA PRO A 60 -26.43 17.04 0.43
C PRO A 60 -26.89 18.26 1.24
N LEU A 61 -26.07 19.31 1.44
CA LEU A 61 -26.52 20.57 2.06
C LEU A 61 -27.65 21.25 1.27
N GLY A 62 -27.61 21.17 -0.07
CA GLY A 62 -28.65 21.76 -0.92
C GLY A 62 -29.88 20.88 -1.15
N ALA A 63 -29.70 19.56 -1.16
CA ALA A 63 -30.75 18.60 -1.54
C ALA A 63 -31.55 18.03 -0.35
N THR A 64 -30.95 17.99 0.84
CA THR A 64 -31.55 17.29 1.99
C THR A 64 -32.52 18.20 2.74
N ARG A 65 -33.74 17.71 3.03
CA ARG A 65 -34.75 18.43 3.83
C ARG A 65 -35.30 17.52 4.94
N GLY A 66 -35.78 18.13 6.03
CA GLY A 66 -36.40 17.41 7.14
C GLY A 66 -35.40 16.66 8.04
N ALA A 67 -35.81 15.54 8.63
CA ALA A 67 -35.02 14.78 9.62
C ALA A 67 -33.66 14.28 9.10
N ALA A 68 -33.49 14.14 7.79
CA ALA A 68 -32.21 13.78 7.18
C ALA A 68 -31.12 14.85 7.37
N LEU A 69 -31.48 16.12 7.59
CA LEU A 69 -30.53 17.19 7.92
C LEU A 69 -29.85 16.96 9.27
N LEU A 70 -30.53 16.31 10.23
CA LEU A 70 -29.98 16.04 11.56
C LEU A 70 -28.75 15.12 11.50
N TRP A 71 -28.74 14.15 10.58
CA TRP A 71 -27.61 13.26 10.36
C TRP A 71 -26.38 13.99 9.77
N MET A 72 -26.60 15.11 9.10
CA MET A 72 -25.54 15.92 8.48
C MET A 72 -24.92 16.94 9.43
N VAL A 73 -25.54 17.18 10.60
CA VAL A 73 -25.00 18.09 11.62
C VAL A 73 -23.64 17.62 12.11
N PHE A 74 -23.46 16.32 12.33
CA PHE A 74 -22.19 15.77 12.81
C PHE A 74 -21.02 15.98 11.82
N PRO A 75 -21.10 15.56 10.54
CA PRO A 75 -20.02 15.81 9.58
C PRO A 75 -19.81 17.30 9.29
N LEU A 76 -20.87 18.12 9.28
CA LEU A 76 -20.74 19.56 9.10
C LEU A 76 -19.99 20.21 10.28
N LEU A 77 -20.31 19.82 11.51
CA LEU A 77 -19.62 20.28 12.71
C LEU A 77 -18.13 19.96 12.62
N LEU A 78 -17.78 18.72 12.27
CA LEU A 78 -16.39 18.31 12.10
C LEU A 78 -15.69 19.10 10.97
N ALA A 79 -16.36 19.33 9.85
CA ALA A 79 -15.81 20.10 8.73
C ALA A 79 -15.52 21.56 9.12
N VAL A 80 -16.45 22.20 9.83
CA VAL A 80 -16.25 23.56 10.37
C VAL A 80 -15.08 23.58 11.34
N LEU A 81 -15.01 22.60 12.24
CA LEU A 81 -13.97 22.51 13.26
C LEU A 81 -12.57 22.30 12.66
N VAL A 82 -12.47 21.60 11.52
CA VAL A 82 -11.25 21.52 10.70
C VAL A 82 -10.94 22.86 10.04
N GLY A 83 -11.94 23.55 9.47
CA GLY A 83 -11.75 24.88 8.85
C GLY A 83 -11.22 25.92 9.85
N LEU A 84 -11.65 25.85 11.11
CA LEU A 84 -11.16 26.71 12.19
C LEU A 84 -9.67 26.52 12.50
N MET A 85 -9.06 25.42 12.05
CA MET A 85 -7.62 25.15 12.21
C MET A 85 -6.74 26.10 11.40
N ILE A 86 -7.28 26.78 10.38
CA ILE A 86 -6.59 27.82 9.62
C ILE A 86 -6.21 29.00 10.53
N PHE A 87 -6.96 29.24 11.61
CA PHE A 87 -6.69 30.29 12.57
C PHE A 87 -5.89 29.76 13.78
N PRO A 88 -4.68 30.29 14.06
CA PRO A 88 -3.81 29.79 15.14
C PRO A 88 -4.47 29.78 16.52
N ARG A 89 -5.38 30.72 16.79
CA ARG A 89 -6.09 30.87 18.07
C ARG A 89 -7.11 29.76 18.32
N LEU A 90 -7.67 29.16 17.27
CA LEU A 90 -8.73 28.14 17.34
C LEU A 90 -8.22 26.72 17.05
N SER A 91 -6.91 26.58 16.78
CA SER A 91 -6.23 25.31 16.49
C SER A 91 -6.49 24.20 17.52
N LYS A 92 -6.72 24.54 18.80
CA LYS A 92 -7.05 23.56 19.85
C LYS A 92 -8.34 22.78 19.55
N LEU A 93 -9.34 23.44 18.97
CA LEU A 93 -10.61 22.79 18.63
C LEU A 93 -10.46 21.83 17.44
N GLY A 94 -9.56 22.13 16.51
CA GLY A 94 -9.21 21.26 15.38
C GLY A 94 -8.56 19.92 15.77
N LYS A 95 -8.18 19.73 17.05
CA LYS A 95 -7.71 18.43 17.56
C LYS A 95 -8.82 17.39 17.64
N ILE A 96 -10.08 17.81 17.84
CA ILE A 96 -11.21 16.88 17.98
C ILE A 96 -11.45 16.13 16.67
N PRO A 97 -11.62 16.79 15.49
CA PRO A 97 -11.78 16.09 14.23
C PRO A 97 -10.55 15.27 13.87
N LEU A 98 -9.35 15.76 14.20
CA LEU A 98 -8.12 15.03 13.93
C LEU A 98 -8.04 13.73 14.74
N SER A 99 -8.42 13.75 16.02
CA SER A 99 -8.46 12.56 16.87
C SER A 99 -9.50 11.55 16.38
N PHE A 100 -10.67 12.03 15.96
CA PHE A 100 -11.69 11.21 15.30
C PHE A 100 -11.14 10.57 14.02
N LEU A 101 -10.48 11.35 13.16
CA LEU A 101 -9.89 10.88 11.91
C LEU A 101 -8.83 9.81 12.16
N VAL A 102 -7.96 10.00 13.16
CA VAL A 102 -6.96 9.00 13.57
C VAL A 102 -7.63 7.72 14.05
N GLY A 103 -8.69 7.81 14.86
CA GLY A 103 -9.46 6.64 15.30
C GLY A 103 -10.11 5.90 14.12
N VAL A 104 -10.70 6.62 13.17
CA VAL A 104 -11.26 6.05 11.95
C VAL A 104 -10.17 5.38 11.11
N PHE A 105 -9.02 6.02 10.90
CA PHE A 105 -7.91 5.42 10.17
C PHE A 105 -7.39 4.17 10.87
N ALA A 106 -7.21 4.19 12.19
CA ALA A 106 -6.80 3.01 12.94
C ALA A 106 -7.80 1.85 12.78
N ALA A 107 -9.10 2.13 12.90
CA ALA A 107 -10.16 1.14 12.68
C ALA A 107 -10.15 0.61 11.24
N LEU A 108 -10.02 1.49 10.23
CA LEU A 108 -9.92 1.11 8.82
C LEU A 108 -8.67 0.28 8.53
N THR A 109 -7.54 0.58 9.17
CA THR A 109 -6.32 -0.21 9.04
C THR A 109 -6.50 -1.59 9.65
N ILE A 110 -7.02 -1.69 10.88
CA ILE A 110 -7.25 -2.98 11.54
C ILE A 110 -8.23 -3.82 10.69
N PHE A 111 -9.37 -3.24 10.31
CA PHE A 111 -10.36 -3.94 9.51
C PHE A 111 -9.85 -4.29 8.11
N GLY A 112 -9.08 -3.39 7.49
CA GLY A 112 -8.45 -3.58 6.20
C GLY A 112 -7.40 -4.68 6.21
N VAL A 113 -6.60 -4.80 7.28
CA VAL A 113 -5.67 -5.93 7.46
C VAL A 113 -6.45 -7.22 7.70
N VAL A 114 -7.44 -7.21 8.60
CA VAL A 114 -8.21 -8.42 8.93
C VAL A 114 -8.95 -8.96 7.69
N ARG A 115 -9.66 -8.11 6.95
CA ARG A 115 -10.42 -8.54 5.76
C ARG A 115 -9.57 -8.63 4.50
N GLY A 116 -8.58 -7.78 4.33
CA GLY A 116 -7.76 -7.72 3.13
C GLY A 116 -6.66 -8.78 3.10
N THR A 117 -6.16 -9.19 4.26
CA THR A 117 -5.06 -10.17 4.33
C THR A 117 -5.42 -11.39 5.18
N LEU A 118 -5.70 -11.21 6.47
CA LEU A 118 -5.79 -12.34 7.41
C LEU A 118 -6.93 -13.31 7.07
N THR A 119 -8.12 -12.79 6.76
CA THR A 119 -9.29 -13.64 6.48
C THR A 119 -9.10 -14.43 5.17
N PRO A 120 -8.74 -13.82 4.03
CA PRO A 120 -8.44 -14.58 2.81
C PRO A 120 -7.30 -15.58 2.99
N GLN A 121 -6.24 -15.21 3.74
CA GLN A 121 -5.12 -16.12 4.00
C GLN A 121 -5.55 -17.32 4.83
N LEU A 122 -6.34 -17.12 5.90
CA LEU A 122 -6.86 -18.20 6.71
C LEU A 122 -7.81 -19.12 5.91
N LEU A 123 -8.72 -18.52 5.14
CA LEU A 123 -9.65 -19.27 4.28
C LEU A 123 -8.91 -20.03 3.18
N ALA A 124 -7.83 -19.49 2.61
CA ALA A 124 -7.03 -20.20 1.62
C ALA A 124 -6.40 -21.48 2.18
N VAL A 125 -5.95 -21.46 3.44
CA VAL A 125 -5.42 -22.64 4.13
C VAL A 125 -6.54 -23.63 4.44
N ILE A 126 -7.68 -23.17 4.98
CA ILE A 126 -8.82 -24.03 5.32
C ILE A 126 -9.43 -24.68 4.07
N ASN A 127 -9.75 -23.87 3.06
CA ASN A 127 -10.40 -24.33 1.83
C ASN A 127 -9.54 -25.34 1.07
N ARG A 128 -8.22 -25.35 1.29
CA ARG A 128 -7.34 -26.34 0.67
C ARG A 128 -7.62 -27.78 1.14
N PHE A 129 -8.27 -27.94 2.29
CA PHE A 129 -8.73 -29.22 2.80
C PHE A 129 -10.20 -29.53 2.48
N SER A 130 -10.84 -28.74 1.60
CA SER A 130 -12.22 -29.02 1.17
C SER A 130 -12.31 -30.36 0.42
N PRO A 131 -13.36 -31.18 0.66
CA PRO A 131 -13.53 -32.48 0.02
C PRO A 131 -13.52 -32.41 -1.52
N GLU A 132 -14.04 -31.32 -2.08
CA GLU A 132 -14.11 -31.07 -3.53
C GLU A 132 -12.73 -30.91 -4.17
N LEU A 133 -11.78 -30.26 -3.49
CA LEU A 133 -10.42 -30.05 -4.01
C LEU A 133 -9.50 -31.25 -3.76
N LEU A 134 -9.83 -32.10 -2.79
CA LEU A 134 -9.04 -33.28 -2.42
C LEU A 134 -9.43 -34.54 -3.20
N GLN A 135 -10.52 -34.51 -3.96
CA GLN A 135 -11.02 -35.65 -4.72
C GLN A 135 -10.92 -35.40 -6.23
N ASN A 136 -10.52 -36.42 -7.00
CA ASN A 136 -10.60 -36.41 -8.46
C ASN A 136 -11.52 -37.55 -8.90
N ALA A 137 -12.62 -37.24 -9.60
CA ALA A 137 -13.59 -38.24 -10.06
C ALA A 137 -14.08 -39.19 -8.94
N GLY A 138 -14.29 -38.68 -7.71
CA GLY A 138 -14.77 -39.44 -6.57
C GLY A 138 -13.71 -40.29 -5.85
N LEU A 139 -12.44 -40.25 -6.28
CA LEU A 139 -11.31 -40.90 -5.62
C LEU A 139 -10.42 -39.89 -4.90
N PRO A 140 -9.79 -40.25 -3.77
CA PRO A 140 -8.82 -39.39 -3.09
C PRO A 140 -7.62 -39.09 -3.99
N ASP A 141 -7.30 -37.81 -4.19
CA ASP A 141 -6.10 -37.38 -4.89
C ASP A 141 -4.97 -37.13 -3.90
N TRP A 142 -4.14 -38.15 -3.72
CA TRP A 142 -3.00 -38.13 -2.81
C TRP A 142 -2.02 -36.98 -3.08
N ALA A 143 -1.83 -36.57 -4.34
CA ALA A 143 -0.93 -35.47 -4.67
C ALA A 143 -1.45 -34.14 -4.11
N ARG A 144 -2.75 -33.88 -4.22
CA ARG A 144 -3.38 -32.66 -3.68
C ARG A 144 -3.44 -32.66 -2.16
N ILE A 145 -3.66 -33.82 -1.54
CA ILE A 145 -3.63 -33.98 -0.08
C ILE A 145 -2.23 -33.69 0.46
N VAL A 146 -1.19 -34.30 -0.11
CA VAL A 146 0.21 -34.05 0.31
C VAL A 146 0.57 -32.58 0.14
N TRP A 147 0.18 -31.96 -0.98
CA TRP A 147 0.42 -30.54 -1.21
C TRP A 147 -0.29 -29.65 -0.18
N ALA A 148 -1.54 -29.96 0.19
CA ALA A 148 -2.28 -29.22 1.21
C ALA A 148 -1.58 -29.30 2.58
N VAL A 149 -1.11 -30.49 2.96
CA VAL A 149 -0.34 -30.71 4.19
C VAL A 149 0.98 -29.96 4.16
N MET A 150 1.72 -30.00 3.04
CA MET A 150 2.97 -29.26 2.88
C MET A 150 2.77 -27.75 3.05
N VAL A 151 1.72 -27.19 2.48
CA VAL A 151 1.39 -25.76 2.64
C VAL A 151 1.06 -25.45 4.10
N LEU A 152 0.26 -26.27 4.78
CA LEU A 152 -0.06 -26.10 6.19
C LEU A 152 1.19 -26.14 7.07
N LEU A 153 2.08 -27.12 6.84
CA LEU A 153 3.35 -27.23 7.55
C LEU A 153 4.26 -26.02 7.29
N GLY A 154 4.30 -25.52 6.05
CA GLY A 154 5.02 -24.29 5.71
C GLY A 154 4.49 -23.07 6.46
N VAL A 155 3.16 -22.91 6.54
CA VAL A 155 2.53 -21.82 7.32
C VAL A 155 2.88 -21.94 8.81
N ILE A 156 2.78 -23.13 9.39
CA ILE A 156 3.15 -23.38 10.80
C ILE A 156 4.63 -23.09 11.03
N ALA A 157 5.52 -23.52 10.14
CA ALA A 157 6.96 -23.28 10.25
C ALA A 157 7.28 -21.77 10.25
N VAL A 158 6.64 -20.98 9.38
CA VAL A 158 6.82 -19.52 9.33
C VAL A 158 6.26 -18.84 10.59
N LEU A 159 5.08 -19.24 11.07
CA LEU A 159 4.51 -18.71 12.32
C LEU A 159 5.41 -19.00 13.52
N LEU A 160 5.95 -20.22 13.61
CA LEU A 160 6.91 -20.58 14.64
C LEU A 160 8.19 -19.75 14.51
N ALA A 161 8.76 -19.58 13.31
CA ALA A 161 9.93 -18.74 13.11
C ALA A 161 9.74 -17.31 13.69
N TYR A 162 8.56 -16.72 13.46
CA TYR A 162 8.24 -15.37 13.94
C TYR A 162 8.09 -15.29 15.47
N GLN A 163 7.49 -16.32 16.08
CA GLN A 163 7.42 -16.44 17.54
C GLN A 163 8.82 -16.53 18.16
N HIS A 164 9.73 -17.31 17.57
CA HIS A 164 11.11 -17.42 18.06
C HIS A 164 11.88 -16.09 17.98
N TYR A 165 11.70 -15.30 16.92
CA TYR A 165 12.29 -13.96 16.83
C TYR A 165 11.76 -13.00 17.90
N THR A 166 10.49 -13.13 18.28
CA THR A 166 9.87 -12.29 19.31
C THR A 166 10.29 -12.71 20.72
N HIS A 167 10.45 -14.02 20.97
CA HIS A 167 10.82 -14.57 22.28
C HIS A 167 12.33 -14.61 22.55
N LYS A 168 13.20 -14.70 21.54
CA LYS A 168 14.67 -14.52 21.70
C LYS A 168 15.05 -13.13 22.21
N ARG A 169 14.15 -12.16 22.09
CA ARG A 169 14.32 -10.81 22.65
C ARG A 169 13.94 -10.72 24.14
N LYS A 170 13.43 -11.79 24.74
CA LYS A 170 12.87 -11.83 26.11
C LYS A 170 13.27 -13.02 26.99
N ALA A 171 13.93 -14.06 26.47
CA ALA A 171 14.33 -15.20 27.28
C ALA A 171 15.74 -15.67 26.90
N ASP A 172 16.70 -15.25 27.72
CA ASP A 172 17.79 -16.14 28.10
C ASP A 172 17.15 -17.34 28.82
N GLU A 173 17.57 -18.54 28.44
CA GLU A 173 17.40 -19.80 29.15
C GLU A 173 16.06 -20.59 29.04
N ALA A 174 16.26 -21.86 28.66
CA ALA A 174 15.48 -23.06 28.97
C ALA A 174 14.11 -23.27 28.31
N HIS A 175 14.11 -23.80 27.08
CA HIS A 175 13.63 -25.15 26.71
C HIS A 175 13.54 -25.28 25.17
N ALA A 176 14.61 -25.77 24.56
CA ALA A 176 14.79 -25.86 23.12
C ALA A 176 15.15 -27.29 22.73
N SER A 177 14.31 -27.99 21.97
CA SER A 177 14.73 -29.25 21.34
C SER A 177 13.92 -29.66 20.11
N LEU A 178 12.63 -29.31 20.02
CA LEU A 178 11.82 -29.59 18.81
C LEU A 178 11.26 -28.35 18.12
N LEU A 179 11.00 -27.28 18.87
CA LEU A 179 10.51 -25.99 18.33
C LEU A 179 11.60 -25.24 17.53
N ASP A 180 12.86 -25.36 17.94
CA ASP A 180 14.02 -24.71 17.32
C ASP A 180 14.31 -25.18 15.88
N GLY A 181 14.14 -26.48 15.61
CA GLY A 181 14.38 -27.08 14.29
C GLY A 181 13.34 -26.65 13.26
N VAL A 182 12.06 -26.69 13.63
CA VAL A 182 10.95 -26.28 12.75
C VAL A 182 10.94 -24.77 12.52
N GLY A 183 11.30 -23.98 13.54
CA GLY A 183 11.46 -22.53 13.41
C GLY A 183 12.58 -22.14 12.42
N SER A 184 13.67 -22.91 12.37
CA SER A 184 14.77 -22.68 11.42
C SER A 184 14.35 -22.87 9.96
N ILE A 185 13.49 -23.86 9.67
CA ILE A 185 12.90 -24.04 8.34
C ILE A 185 12.07 -22.83 7.95
N GLY A 186 11.25 -22.29 8.87
CA GLY A 186 10.47 -21.09 8.61
C GLY A 186 11.32 -19.86 8.26
N GLN A 187 12.53 -19.73 8.82
CA GLN A 187 13.46 -18.65 8.46
C GLN A 187 13.92 -18.74 7.00
N ILE A 188 14.14 -19.95 6.48
CA ILE A 188 14.48 -20.17 5.06
C ILE A 188 13.32 -19.70 4.17
N PHE A 189 12.08 -20.06 4.51
CA PHE A 189 10.89 -19.61 3.77
C PHE A 189 10.77 -18.08 3.75
N VAL A 190 10.98 -17.42 4.89
CA VAL A 190 10.98 -15.95 4.99
C VAL A 190 12.11 -15.35 4.14
N GLY A 191 13.32 -15.91 4.22
CA GLY A 191 14.47 -15.47 3.43
C GLY A 191 14.23 -15.57 1.92
N ILE A 192 13.66 -16.69 1.45
CA ILE A 192 13.28 -16.88 0.05
C ILE A 192 12.23 -15.84 -0.37
N THR A 193 11.21 -15.62 0.46
CA THR A 193 10.12 -14.68 0.15
C THR A 193 10.64 -13.25 0.05
N LEU A 194 11.43 -12.81 1.03
CA LEU A 194 12.07 -11.48 1.03
C LEU A 194 13.02 -11.32 -0.16
N GLY A 195 13.80 -12.36 -0.49
CA GLY A 195 14.67 -12.39 -1.66
C GLY A 195 13.86 -12.22 -2.96
N ALA A 196 12.77 -12.95 -3.12
CA ALA A 196 11.88 -12.82 -4.27
C ALA A 196 11.25 -11.42 -4.37
N THR A 197 10.79 -10.84 -3.25
CA THR A 197 10.27 -9.47 -3.22
C THR A 197 11.35 -8.45 -3.59
N PHE A 198 12.57 -8.62 -3.09
CA PHE A 198 13.70 -7.76 -3.46
C PHE A 198 14.00 -7.82 -4.96
N VAL A 199 14.08 -9.03 -5.53
CA VAL A 199 14.28 -9.22 -6.98
C VAL A 199 13.14 -8.60 -7.78
N MET A 200 11.89 -8.73 -7.33
CA MET A 200 10.73 -8.12 -7.99
C MET A 200 10.83 -6.59 -8.03
N ILE A 201 11.16 -5.96 -6.90
CA ILE A 201 11.32 -4.50 -6.81
C ILE A 201 12.49 -4.04 -7.68
N PHE A 202 13.63 -4.72 -7.60
CA PHE A 202 14.82 -4.41 -8.39
C PHE A 202 14.56 -4.55 -9.89
N SER A 203 13.93 -5.65 -10.31
CA SER A 203 13.56 -5.89 -11.71
C SER A 203 12.59 -4.81 -12.22
N THR A 204 11.60 -4.43 -11.42
CA THR A 204 10.65 -3.35 -11.77
C THR A 204 11.40 -2.02 -11.95
N ALA A 205 12.31 -1.68 -11.05
CA ALA A 205 13.12 -0.47 -11.15
C ALA A 205 14.04 -0.49 -12.39
N LEU A 206 14.68 -1.63 -12.69
CA LEU A 206 15.54 -1.80 -13.85
C LEU A 206 14.76 -1.70 -15.16
N VAL A 207 13.58 -2.33 -15.24
CA VAL A 207 12.69 -2.24 -16.41
C VAL A 207 12.22 -0.80 -16.60
N ALA A 208 11.85 -0.10 -15.52
CA ALA A 208 11.49 1.31 -15.59
C ALA A 208 12.65 2.18 -16.10
N LEU A 209 13.88 1.93 -15.65
CA LEU A 209 15.09 2.61 -16.12
C LEU A 209 15.32 2.36 -17.61
N ILE A 210 15.31 1.10 -18.05
CA ILE A 210 15.48 0.71 -19.46
C ILE A 210 14.40 1.38 -20.32
N SER A 211 13.14 1.32 -19.90
CA SER A 211 12.02 1.95 -20.61
C SER A 211 12.23 3.45 -20.80
N ARG A 212 12.74 4.16 -19.78
CA ARG A 212 13.03 5.59 -19.90
C ARG A 212 14.22 5.88 -20.82
N VAL A 213 15.28 5.08 -20.77
CA VAL A 213 16.45 5.25 -21.66
C VAL A 213 16.07 4.98 -23.12
N VAL A 214 15.30 3.91 -23.38
CA VAL A 214 14.79 3.59 -24.73
C VAL A 214 13.88 4.69 -25.23
N TRP A 215 12.94 5.16 -24.39
CA TRP A 215 12.05 6.26 -24.75
C TRP A 215 12.82 7.55 -25.12
N ILE A 216 13.88 7.89 -24.38
CA ILE A 216 14.76 9.03 -24.71
C ILE A 216 15.41 8.83 -26.09
N LYS A 217 15.96 7.64 -26.35
CA LYS A 217 16.60 7.31 -27.64
C LYS A 217 15.59 7.45 -28.79
N ASP A 218 14.42 6.85 -28.66
CA ASP A 218 13.39 6.85 -29.71
C ASP A 218 12.85 8.26 -29.95
N PHE A 219 12.67 9.05 -28.89
CA PHE A 219 12.26 10.45 -29.00
C PHE A 219 13.30 11.30 -29.75
N LEU A 220 14.60 11.12 -29.47
CA LEU A 220 15.67 11.82 -30.18
C LEU A 220 15.79 11.38 -31.65
N ALA A 221 15.63 10.08 -31.91
CA ALA A 221 15.66 9.54 -33.28
C ALA A 221 14.48 10.02 -34.13
N GLY A 222 13.29 10.21 -33.53
CA GLY A 222 12.13 10.77 -34.22
C GLY A 222 12.18 12.28 -34.46
N LEU A 223 13.19 12.97 -33.92
CA LEU A 223 13.39 14.42 -34.06
C LEU A 223 14.45 14.76 -35.13
N LEU A 224 15.26 13.78 -35.53
CA LEU A 224 16.22 13.81 -36.65
C LEU A 224 15.53 13.40 -37.95
#